data_AF-A0A397VVM3-F1
#
_entry.id   AF-A0A397VVM3-F1
#
_cell.length_a   1.000
_cell.length_b   1.000
_cell.length_c   1.000
_cell.angle_alpha   90.00
_cell.angle_beta   90.00
_cell.angle_gamma   90.00
#
_symmetry.space_group_name_H-M   'P 1'
#
loop_
_entity.id
_entity.type
_entity.pdbx_description
1 polymer ?
#
loop_
_entity_poly.entity_id
_entity_poly.type
_entity_poly.pdbx_seq_one_letter_code
_entity_poly.pdbx_strand_id
1 'polypeptide(L)'
;MNNETNFNRGRVEGLLIRSLSLFRYQKLSNEQLLQLAWEEIQRRNFDIYCLDRYKLCRTAFELLLDAIEENRLVTLGLPRTKQEVLDYLETRKQTIELDPDDGIILALSSQLGHVEYKLQLANDQLKFFNDRFERIKTLVYPNQYSSFETLRAEVKRLKVQDLTSQIPLKKQELEQLINTAKERLARAERYILEELFRKHSRILQTNNNSNVERLNNNNSNVETLNDDDSNVERLNELKEILSETLTQEELQTLLNKQTEIFNLEKHLNNLQN
;
A
#
# COMPACT_ATOMS: atom_id res chain seq x y z
N MET A 1 -16.59 17.29 13.73
CA MET A 1 -15.94 17.43 15.05
C MET A 1 -15.51 16.03 15.44
N ASN A 2 -14.24 15.63 15.35
CA ASN A 2 -13.08 16.18 16.06
C ASN A 2 -11.83 16.24 15.17
N ASN A 3 -11.42 17.46 14.84
CA ASN A 3 -10.02 17.77 14.60
C ASN A 3 -9.37 17.98 15.99
N GLU A 4 -8.09 17.62 16.14
CA GLU A 4 -7.24 17.74 17.36
C GLU A 4 -7.12 16.50 18.27
N THR A 5 -6.74 15.35 17.70
CA THR A 5 -5.84 14.40 18.39
C THR A 5 -5.05 13.65 17.33
N ASN A 6 -4.24 14.39 16.57
CA ASN A 6 -3.17 13.79 15.78
C ASN A 6 -2.09 13.34 16.77
N PHE A 7 -2.37 12.24 17.48
CA PHE A 7 -1.42 11.64 18.40
C PHE A 7 -0.16 11.29 17.61
N ASN A 8 0.88 12.10 17.80
CA ASN A 8 2.14 11.98 17.09
C ASN A 8 2.94 10.83 17.69
N ARG A 9 2.48 9.60 17.42
CA ARG A 9 3.01 8.37 17.99
C ARG A 9 4.52 8.22 17.82
N GLY A 10 5.03 8.54 16.63
CA GLY A 10 6.47 8.51 16.34
C GLY A 10 7.27 9.51 17.18
N ARG A 11 6.66 10.66 17.54
CA ARG A 11 7.26 11.62 18.48
C ARG A 11 7.34 11.04 19.89
N VAL A 12 6.27 10.45 20.41
CA VAL A 12 6.26 9.85 21.76
C VAL A 12 7.27 8.71 21.88
N GLU A 13 7.28 7.78 20.91
CA GLU A 13 8.22 6.66 20.90
C GLU A 13 9.67 7.15 20.82
N GLY A 14 9.95 8.17 20.00
CA GLY A 14 11.28 8.80 19.92
C GLY A 14 11.73 9.46 21.24
N LEU A 15 10.83 10.14 21.94
CA LEU A 15 11.12 10.75 23.24
C LEU A 15 11.42 9.68 24.31
N LEU A 16 10.67 8.58 24.34
CA LEU A 16 10.87 7.46 25.26
C LEU A 16 12.17 6.68 24.99
N ILE A 17 12.54 6.50 23.71
CA ILE A 17 13.82 5.90 23.33
C ILE A 17 14.99 6.67 23.94
N ARG A 18 14.95 8.01 23.90
CA ARG A 18 16.06 8.86 24.38
C ARG A 18 16.09 9.04 25.88
N SER A 19 14.93 9.15 26.50
CA SER A 19 14.82 9.37 27.94
C SER A 19 15.03 8.08 28.74
N LEU A 20 14.48 6.96 28.28
CA LEU A 20 14.44 5.68 29.00
C LEU A 20 15.20 4.54 28.29
N SER A 21 15.84 4.80 27.15
CA SER A 21 16.55 3.74 26.38
C SER A 21 15.64 2.59 25.95
N LEU A 22 14.37 2.89 25.67
CA LEU A 22 13.34 1.92 25.28
C LEU A 22 13.48 1.50 23.80
N PHE A 23 14.57 0.80 23.44
CA PHE A 23 14.94 0.48 22.05
C PHE A 23 14.19 -0.71 21.40
N ARG A 24 13.22 -1.36 22.06
CA ARG A 24 12.74 -2.69 21.64
C ARG A 24 11.22 -2.86 21.55
N TYR A 25 10.43 -1.89 21.09
CA TYR A 25 8.97 -2.08 21.17
C TYR A 25 8.20 -1.56 19.95
N GLN A 26 8.29 -2.34 18.87
CA GLN A 26 7.36 -2.23 17.74
C GLN A 26 6.01 -2.89 18.12
N LYS A 27 4.90 -2.25 17.73
CA LYS A 27 3.51 -2.77 17.84
C LYS A 27 2.79 -2.71 19.19
N LEU A 28 3.31 -2.01 20.20
CA LEU A 28 2.58 -1.84 21.46
C LEU A 28 1.39 -0.88 21.31
N SER A 29 0.29 -1.07 22.03
CA SER A 29 -0.74 -0.03 22.16
C SER A 29 -0.20 1.16 22.97
N ASN A 30 -0.84 2.33 22.92
CA ASN A 30 -0.46 3.48 23.75
C ASN A 30 -0.45 3.12 25.24
N GLU A 31 -1.37 2.26 25.66
CA GLU A 31 -1.46 1.77 27.04
C GLU A 31 -0.32 0.85 27.42
N GLN A 32 0.06 -0.08 26.54
CA GLN A 32 1.21 -0.95 26.75
C GLN A 32 2.50 -0.13 26.79
N LEU A 33 2.60 0.91 25.96
CA LEU A 33 3.75 1.82 25.95
C LEU A 33 3.80 2.66 27.24
N LEU A 34 2.66 3.17 27.71
CA LEU A 34 2.56 3.90 28.97
C LEU A 34 2.91 3.00 30.17
N GLN A 35 2.38 1.78 30.20
CA GLN A 35 2.68 0.81 31.26
C GLN A 35 4.18 0.49 31.32
N LEU A 36 4.83 0.21 30.18
CA LEU A 36 6.26 -0.08 30.16
C LEU A 36 7.11 1.14 30.52
N ALA A 37 6.77 2.33 30.00
CA ALA A 37 7.44 3.56 30.38
C ALA A 37 7.31 3.79 31.90
N TRP A 38 6.15 3.48 32.47
CA TRP A 38 5.88 3.57 33.90
C TRP A 38 6.73 2.60 34.73
N GLU A 39 6.84 1.34 34.32
CA GLU A 39 7.72 0.38 34.99
C GLU A 39 9.20 0.81 34.93
N GLU A 40 9.65 1.35 33.81
CA GLU A 40 11.03 1.82 33.66
C GLU A 40 11.32 3.07 34.48
N ILE A 41 10.39 4.02 34.57
CA ILE A 41 10.59 5.22 35.37
C ILE A 41 10.63 4.94 36.87
N GLN A 42 9.92 3.91 37.32
CA GLN A 42 10.02 3.45 38.71
C GLN A 42 11.41 2.93 39.07
N ARG A 43 12.13 2.37 38.09
CA ARG A 43 13.48 1.79 38.25
C ARG A 43 14.61 2.80 38.04
N ARG A 44 14.31 4.00 37.52
CA ARG A 44 15.32 5.00 37.15
C ARG A 44 15.26 6.23 38.05
N ASN A 45 16.44 6.73 38.40
CA ASN A 45 16.62 8.08 38.92
C ASN A 45 17.32 8.90 37.84
N PHE A 46 16.84 10.11 37.57
CA PHE A 46 17.58 11.04 36.74
C PHE A 46 18.58 11.77 37.64
N ASP A 47 19.86 11.57 37.37
CA ASP A 47 20.91 12.34 38.00
C ASP A 47 20.95 13.78 37.45
N ILE A 48 21.74 14.62 38.10
CA ILE A 48 21.94 16.03 37.74
C ILE A 48 22.45 16.25 36.29
N TYR A 49 23.04 15.24 35.66
CA TYR A 49 23.54 15.30 34.28
C TYR A 49 22.51 14.81 33.26
N CYS A 50 21.37 14.31 33.71
CA CYS A 50 20.30 13.73 32.89
C CYS A 50 19.03 14.59 32.87
N LEU A 51 19.10 15.89 33.18
CA LEU A 51 17.93 16.79 33.21
C LEU A 51 17.18 16.81 31.87
N ASP A 52 17.88 16.77 30.75
CA ASP A 52 17.24 16.71 29.43
C ASP A 52 16.52 15.39 29.21
N ARG A 53 17.09 14.27 29.69
CA ARG A 53 16.39 12.97 29.64
C ARG A 53 15.13 12.98 30.50
N TYR A 54 15.16 13.63 31.67
CA TYR A 54 13.97 13.84 32.49
C TYR A 54 12.90 14.64 31.73
N LYS A 55 13.25 15.78 31.13
CA LYS A 55 12.30 16.61 30.37
C LYS A 55 11.68 15.83 29.21
N LEU A 56 12.49 15.10 28.44
CA LEU A 56 12.01 14.25 27.36
C LEU A 56 11.07 13.15 27.87
N CYS A 57 11.37 12.56 29.03
CA CYS A 57 10.51 11.59 29.69
C CYS A 57 9.16 12.20 30.07
N ARG A 58 9.19 13.33 30.78
CA ARG A 58 7.98 14.04 31.25
C ARG A 58 7.08 14.39 30.08
N THR A 59 7.64 14.98 29.01
CA THR A 59 6.89 15.30 27.79
C THR A 59 6.31 14.06 27.11
N ALA A 60 7.02 12.93 27.11
CA ALA A 60 6.46 11.69 26.58
C ALA A 60 5.26 11.17 27.41
N PHE A 61 5.35 11.27 28.74
CA PHE A 61 4.27 10.90 29.65
C PHE A 61 3.05 11.81 29.52
N GLU A 62 3.24 13.12 29.42
CA GLU A 62 2.15 14.09 29.18
C GLU A 62 1.38 13.72 27.90
N LEU A 63 2.10 13.49 26.79
CA LEU A 63 1.48 13.10 25.52
C LEU A 63 0.77 11.74 25.57
N LEU A 64 1.29 10.77 26.34
CA LEU A 64 0.65 9.46 26.52
C LEU A 64 -0.57 9.52 27.41
N LEU A 65 -0.51 10.27 28.50
CA LEU A 65 -1.61 10.45 29.44
C LEU A 65 -2.76 11.19 28.76
N ASP A 66 -2.50 12.15 27.87
CA ASP A 66 -3.54 12.81 27.07
C ASP A 66 -4.28 11.83 26.14
N ALA A 67 -3.59 10.79 25.67
CA ALA A 67 -4.15 9.78 24.76
C ALA A 67 -4.89 8.63 25.47
N ILE A 68 -4.92 8.60 26.80
CA ILE A 68 -5.50 7.49 27.59
C ILE A 68 -6.54 8.03 28.57
N GLU A 69 -7.66 7.31 28.68
CA GLU A 69 -8.71 7.61 29.65
C GLU A 69 -8.23 7.34 31.09
N GLU A 70 -8.53 8.26 32.01
CA GLU A 70 -8.01 8.25 33.37
C GLU A 70 -8.47 7.03 34.20
N ASN A 71 -9.68 6.54 33.95
CA ASN A 71 -10.21 5.31 34.55
C ASN A 71 -9.39 4.05 34.21
N ARG A 72 -8.55 4.09 33.16
CA ARG A 72 -7.70 2.97 32.74
C ARG A 72 -6.33 2.96 33.41
N LEU A 73 -5.91 4.05 34.05
CA LEU A 73 -4.58 4.15 34.66
C LEU A 73 -4.34 3.09 35.73
N VAL A 74 -5.31 2.89 36.63
CA VAL A 74 -5.22 1.88 37.69
C VAL A 74 -5.08 0.47 37.10
N THR A 75 -5.79 0.18 36.00
CA THR A 75 -5.69 -1.13 35.33
C THR A 75 -4.33 -1.38 34.68
N LEU A 76 -3.57 -0.33 34.42
CA LEU A 76 -2.21 -0.38 33.89
C LEU A 76 -1.14 -0.34 35.00
N GLY A 77 -1.53 -0.33 36.28
CA GLY A 77 -0.60 -0.25 37.41
C GLY A 77 -0.08 1.17 37.70
N LEU A 78 -0.73 2.19 37.14
CA LEU A 78 -0.43 3.60 37.40
C LEU A 78 -1.28 4.15 38.56
N PRO A 79 -0.86 5.28 39.18
CA PRO A 79 -1.67 6.09 40.08
C PRO A 79 -3.06 6.41 39.52
N ARG A 80 -3.99 6.74 40.43
CA ARG A 80 -5.42 6.81 40.12
C ARG A 80 -5.76 7.99 39.22
N THR A 81 -4.96 9.05 39.27
CA THR A 81 -5.17 10.26 38.48
C THR A 81 -3.95 10.58 37.62
N LYS A 82 -4.17 11.26 36.48
CA LYS A 82 -3.07 11.75 35.63
C LYS A 82 -2.15 12.68 36.42
N GLN A 83 -2.72 13.48 37.31
CA GLN A 83 -1.96 14.40 38.16
C GLN A 83 -1.03 13.65 39.12
N GLU A 84 -1.49 12.57 39.77
CA GLU A 84 -0.63 11.75 40.63
C GLU A 84 0.55 11.14 39.86
N VAL A 85 0.35 10.78 38.59
CA VAL A 85 1.44 10.30 37.71
C VAL A 85 2.46 11.42 37.48
N LEU A 86 2.01 12.63 37.15
CA LEU A 86 2.89 13.79 36.92
C LEU A 86 3.61 14.25 38.19
N ASP A 87 2.91 14.25 39.33
CA ASP A 87 3.47 14.59 40.64
C ASP A 87 4.58 13.60 41.01
N TYR A 88 4.35 12.31 40.75
CA TYR A 88 5.37 11.28 40.93
C TYR A 88 6.60 11.53 40.06
N LEU A 89 6.42 11.90 38.78
CA LEU A 89 7.55 12.26 37.91
C LEU A 89 8.33 13.45 38.49
N GLU A 90 7.66 14.45 39.04
CA GLU A 90 8.34 15.58 39.69
C GLU A 90 9.18 15.16 40.90
N THR A 91 8.74 14.15 41.67
CA THR A 91 9.59 13.61 42.75
C THR A 91 10.89 12.97 42.24
N ARG A 92 10.95 12.60 40.95
CA ARG A 92 12.13 12.02 40.30
C ARG A 92 13.04 13.07 39.68
N LYS A 93 12.65 14.35 39.67
CA LYS A 93 13.46 15.46 39.19
C LYS A 93 14.44 15.90 40.28
N GLN A 94 15.75 15.89 39.98
CA GLN A 94 16.74 16.56 40.83
C GLN A 94 16.86 18.03 40.40
N THR A 95 16.79 18.95 41.37
CA THR A 95 16.64 20.39 41.14
C THR A 95 17.96 21.06 40.76
N ILE A 96 18.04 21.60 39.55
CA ILE A 96 18.91 22.72 39.17
C ILE A 96 18.04 23.70 38.36
N GLU A 97 18.23 25.00 38.56
CA GLU A 97 17.53 26.06 37.82
C GLU A 97 17.84 25.98 36.32
N LEU A 98 16.79 26.17 35.52
CA LEU A 98 16.73 25.92 34.07
C LEU A 98 17.38 27.03 33.25
N ASP A 99 18.01 26.66 32.14
CA ASP A 99 18.54 27.55 31.10
C ASP A 99 17.47 27.75 30.00
N PRO A 100 17.20 28.98 29.52
CA PRO A 100 16.29 29.22 28.38
C PRO A 100 16.59 28.38 27.11
N ASP A 101 17.80 27.87 26.91
CA ASP A 101 18.16 27.00 25.77
C ASP A 101 17.50 25.60 25.82
N ASP A 102 16.91 25.24 26.95
CA ASP A 102 16.24 23.95 27.18
C ASP A 102 15.06 23.68 26.23
N GLY A 103 14.37 24.73 25.79
CA GLY A 103 13.27 24.61 24.82
C GLY A 103 13.74 24.16 23.43
N ILE A 104 14.93 24.61 23.01
CA ILE A 104 15.53 24.25 21.72
C ILE A 104 16.03 22.80 21.78
N ILE A 105 16.67 22.41 22.88
CA ILE A 105 17.15 21.03 23.11
C ILE A 105 15.98 20.04 23.07
N LEU A 106 14.86 20.38 23.69
CA LEU A 106 13.64 19.57 23.66
C LEU A 106 13.06 19.43 22.24
N ALA A 107 12.98 20.53 21.49
CA ALA A 107 12.46 20.53 20.12
C ALA A 107 13.35 19.69 19.18
N LEU A 108 14.66 19.88 19.23
CA LEU A 108 15.63 19.11 18.43
C LEU A 108 15.62 17.62 18.82
N SER A 109 15.52 17.33 20.11
CA SER A 109 15.45 15.95 20.59
C SER A 109 14.18 15.24 20.14
N SER A 110 13.05 15.95 20.12
CA SER A 110 11.79 15.45 19.58
C SER A 110 11.88 15.16 18.08
N GLN A 111 12.52 16.03 17.29
CA GLN A 111 12.65 15.83 15.85
C GLN A 111 13.57 14.65 15.53
N LEU A 112 14.71 14.55 16.22
CA LEU A 112 15.68 13.49 15.98
C LEU A 112 15.12 12.13 16.43
N GLY A 113 14.30 12.07 17.49
CA GLY A 113 13.56 10.86 17.86
C GLY A 113 12.57 10.38 16.78
N HIS A 114 11.90 11.30 16.09
CA HIS A 114 11.03 10.96 14.96
C HIS A 114 11.80 10.37 13.76
N VAL A 115 13.00 10.90 13.51
CA VAL A 115 13.90 10.36 12.47
C VAL A 115 14.38 8.96 12.83
N GLU A 116 14.79 8.74 14.08
CA GLU A 116 15.21 7.41 14.58
C GLU A 116 14.09 6.38 14.46
N TYR A 117 12.85 6.74 14.82
CA TYR A 117 11.69 5.88 14.63
C TYR A 117 11.48 5.49 13.17
N LYS A 118 11.53 6.47 12.25
CA LYS A 118 11.40 6.21 10.81
C LYS A 118 12.51 5.30 10.28
N LEU A 119 13.74 5.51 10.75
CA LEU A 119 14.89 4.68 10.36
C LEU A 119 14.70 3.24 10.84
N GLN A 120 14.24 3.04 12.08
CA GLN A 120 13.96 1.73 12.61
C GLN A 120 12.87 1.02 11.80
N LEU A 121 11.75 1.71 11.52
CA LEU A 121 10.66 1.16 10.72
C LEU A 121 11.13 0.73 9.33
N ALA A 122 11.98 1.53 8.68
CA ALA A 122 12.57 1.19 7.39
C ALA A 122 13.48 -0.06 7.49
N ASN A 123 14.27 -0.18 8.55
CA ASN A 123 15.12 -1.35 8.80
C ASN A 123 14.28 -2.63 9.00
N ASP A 124 13.17 -2.55 9.73
CA ASP A 124 12.29 -3.71 9.94
C ASP A 124 11.61 -4.14 8.64
N GLN A 125 11.17 -3.18 7.83
CA GLN A 125 10.63 -3.44 6.49
C GLN A 125 11.67 -4.11 5.59
N LEU A 126 12.92 -3.63 5.62
CA LEU A 126 14.01 -4.21 4.86
C LEU A 126 14.30 -5.65 5.31
N LYS A 127 14.33 -5.90 6.62
CA LYS A 127 14.53 -7.25 7.17
C LYS A 127 13.41 -8.20 6.75
N PHE A 128 12.15 -7.77 6.88
CA PHE A 128 10.99 -8.55 6.42
C PHE A 128 11.05 -8.86 4.92
N PHE A 129 11.43 -7.87 4.11
CA PHE A 129 11.61 -8.07 2.67
C PHE A 129 12.72 -9.08 2.39
N ASN A 130 13.86 -8.98 3.07
CA ASN A 130 14.99 -9.88 2.90
C ASN A 130 14.63 -11.33 3.30
N ASP A 131 13.90 -11.51 4.39
CA ASP A 131 13.40 -12.84 4.82
C ASP A 131 12.48 -13.47 3.76
N ARG A 132 11.59 -12.67 3.16
CA ARG A 132 10.73 -13.15 2.06
C ARG A 132 11.53 -13.47 0.81
N PHE A 133 12.52 -12.65 0.50
CA PHE A 133 13.38 -12.86 -0.66
C PHE A 133 14.16 -14.17 -0.55
N GLU A 134 14.76 -14.46 0.62
CA GLU A 134 15.46 -15.73 0.85
C GLU A 134 14.53 -16.95 0.78
N ARG A 135 13.27 -16.82 1.21
CA ARG A 135 12.25 -17.87 1.03
C ARG A 135 11.96 -18.13 -0.45
N ILE A 136 11.83 -17.10 -1.27
CA ILE A 136 11.60 -17.28 -2.72
C ILE A 136 12.84 -17.91 -3.37
N LYS A 137 14.02 -17.44 -2.99
CA LYS A 137 15.30 -17.95 -3.48
C LYS A 137 15.46 -19.46 -3.22
N THR A 138 15.18 -19.90 -2.00
CA THR A 138 15.25 -21.33 -1.62
C THR A 138 14.21 -22.20 -2.35
N LEU A 139 13.05 -21.64 -2.71
CA LEU A 139 12.03 -22.35 -3.50
C LEU A 139 12.42 -22.53 -4.97
N VAL A 140 12.96 -21.48 -5.59
CA VAL A 140 13.28 -21.50 -7.04
C VAL A 140 14.61 -22.23 -7.29
N TYR A 141 15.58 -22.10 -6.38
CA TYR A 141 16.90 -22.70 -6.50
C TYR A 141 17.32 -23.41 -5.20
N PRO A 142 16.76 -24.60 -4.91
CA PRO A 142 17.15 -25.36 -3.75
C PRO A 142 18.66 -25.68 -3.82
N ASN A 143 19.38 -25.36 -2.74
CA ASN A 143 20.81 -25.64 -2.57
C ASN A 143 21.77 -24.90 -3.52
N GLN A 144 21.37 -23.77 -4.10
CA GLN A 144 22.27 -22.95 -4.92
C GLN A 144 22.35 -21.51 -4.45
N TYR A 145 23.54 -20.91 -4.64
CA TYR A 145 23.74 -19.49 -4.37
C TYR A 145 23.26 -18.67 -5.57
N SER A 146 22.02 -18.18 -5.50
CA SER A 146 21.45 -17.31 -6.54
C SER A 146 21.53 -15.85 -6.12
N SER A 147 21.97 -14.99 -7.04
CA SER A 147 21.89 -13.54 -6.87
C SER A 147 20.46 -13.05 -7.16
N PHE A 148 20.14 -11.81 -6.75
CA PHE A 148 18.89 -11.16 -7.12
C PHE A 148 18.68 -11.13 -8.63
N GLU A 149 19.73 -10.87 -9.40
CA GLU A 149 19.65 -10.83 -10.87
C GLU A 149 19.34 -12.21 -11.46
N THR A 150 19.92 -13.28 -10.91
CA THR A 150 19.62 -14.65 -11.34
C THR A 150 18.15 -15.01 -11.07
N LEU A 151 17.66 -14.70 -9.87
CA LEU A 151 16.26 -14.97 -9.51
C LEU A 151 15.30 -14.11 -10.35
N ARG A 152 15.63 -12.84 -10.57
CA ARG A 152 14.84 -11.92 -11.40
C ARG A 152 14.75 -12.42 -12.85
N ALA A 153 15.87 -12.87 -13.42
CA ALA A 153 15.90 -13.45 -14.75
C ALA A 153 15.05 -14.72 -14.84
N GLU A 154 15.11 -15.58 -13.82
CA GLU A 154 14.31 -16.80 -13.79
C GLU A 154 12.82 -16.54 -13.62
N VAL A 155 12.42 -15.60 -12.77
CA VAL A 155 11.01 -15.17 -12.65
C VAL A 155 10.52 -14.58 -13.98
N LYS A 156 11.34 -13.76 -14.65
CA LYS A 156 11.04 -13.23 -15.99
C LYS A 156 10.85 -14.38 -16.98
N ARG A 157 11.76 -15.36 -17.00
CA ARG A 157 11.70 -16.55 -17.87
C ARG A 157 10.44 -17.39 -17.62
N LEU A 158 10.13 -17.69 -16.36
CA LEU A 158 8.92 -18.43 -15.98
C LEU A 158 7.66 -17.68 -16.41
N LYS A 159 7.61 -16.35 -16.22
CA LYS A 159 6.45 -15.56 -16.63
C LYS A 159 6.27 -15.51 -18.15
N VAL A 160 7.37 -15.39 -18.91
CA VAL A 160 7.34 -15.46 -20.37
C VAL A 160 6.85 -16.83 -20.83
N GLN A 161 7.34 -17.92 -20.23
CA GLN A 161 6.92 -19.29 -20.57
C GLN A 161 5.43 -19.52 -20.30
N ASP A 162 4.94 -19.04 -19.16
CA ASP A 162 3.54 -19.11 -18.76
C ASP A 162 2.63 -18.35 -19.74
N LEU A 163 2.93 -17.08 -20.02
CA LEU A 163 2.16 -16.24 -20.95
C LEU A 163 2.18 -16.78 -22.38
N THR A 164 3.34 -17.27 -22.84
CA THR A 164 3.49 -17.87 -24.17
C THR A 164 2.59 -19.10 -24.35
N SER A 165 2.30 -19.82 -23.26
CA SER A 165 1.40 -20.98 -23.28
C SER A 165 -0.07 -20.59 -23.14
N GLN A 166 -0.38 -19.58 -22.33
CA GLN A 166 -1.76 -19.15 -22.05
C GLN A 166 -2.40 -18.36 -23.20
N ILE A 167 -1.65 -17.47 -23.88
CA ILE A 167 -2.20 -16.61 -24.93
C ILE A 167 -2.82 -17.43 -26.08
N PRO A 168 -2.17 -18.47 -26.63
CA PRO A 168 -2.78 -19.31 -27.67
C PRO A 168 -4.07 -20.00 -27.23
N LEU A 169 -4.12 -20.50 -25.98
CA LEU A 169 -5.32 -21.15 -25.44
C LEU A 169 -6.48 -20.16 -25.34
N LYS A 170 -6.23 -18.95 -24.85
CA LYS A 170 -7.25 -17.89 -24.76
C LYS A 170 -7.72 -17.43 -26.14
N LYS A 171 -6.82 -17.35 -27.13
CA LYS A 171 -7.19 -17.07 -28.53
C LYS A 171 -8.09 -18.16 -29.10
N GLN A 172 -7.78 -19.42 -28.85
CA GLN A 172 -8.61 -20.54 -29.30
C GLN A 172 -9.99 -20.51 -28.64
N GLU A 173 -10.08 -20.23 -27.34
CA GLU A 173 -11.36 -20.04 -26.64
C GLU A 173 -12.19 -18.91 -27.28
N LEU A 174 -11.57 -17.76 -27.56
CA LEU A 174 -12.24 -16.63 -28.20
C LEU A 174 -12.72 -17.01 -29.62
N GLU A 175 -11.89 -17.70 -30.39
CA GLU A 175 -12.24 -18.11 -31.76
C GLU A 175 -13.42 -19.09 -31.78
N GLN A 176 -13.49 -20.02 -30.82
CA GLN A 176 -14.65 -20.90 -30.65
C GLN A 176 -15.93 -20.10 -30.37
N LEU A 177 -15.88 -19.13 -29.44
CA LEU A 177 -17.03 -18.28 -29.13
C LEU A 177 -17.46 -17.42 -30.34
N ILE A 178 -16.50 -16.90 -31.09
CA ILE A 178 -16.77 -16.16 -32.34
C ILE A 178 -17.46 -17.07 -33.36
N ASN A 179 -17.01 -18.30 -33.52
CA ASN A 179 -17.62 -19.24 -34.46
C ASN A 179 -19.06 -19.60 -34.05
N THR A 180 -19.30 -19.88 -32.77
CA THR A 180 -20.66 -20.11 -32.24
C THR A 180 -21.57 -18.89 -32.39
N ALA A 181 -21.02 -17.67 -32.26
CA ALA A 181 -21.77 -16.46 -32.56
C ALA A 181 -22.09 -16.37 -34.07
N LYS A 182 -21.08 -16.56 -34.94
CA LYS A 182 -21.25 -16.52 -36.40
C LYS A 182 -22.27 -17.53 -36.92
N GLU A 183 -22.37 -18.72 -36.33
CA GLU A 183 -23.37 -19.73 -36.70
C GLU A 183 -24.81 -19.23 -36.57
N ARG A 184 -25.07 -18.34 -35.60
CA ARG A 184 -26.39 -17.75 -35.34
C ARG A 184 -26.66 -16.48 -36.16
N LEU A 185 -25.61 -15.89 -36.73
CA LEU A 185 -25.66 -14.66 -37.51
C LEU A 185 -25.89 -14.92 -39.00
N ALA A 186 -26.71 -14.08 -39.62
CA ALA A 186 -26.82 -13.97 -41.07
C ALA A 186 -25.53 -13.41 -41.68
N ARG A 187 -25.36 -13.56 -43.00
CA ARG A 187 -24.12 -13.18 -43.70
C ARG A 187 -23.71 -11.71 -43.48
N ALA A 188 -24.67 -10.79 -43.45
CA ALA A 188 -24.42 -9.37 -43.22
C ALA A 188 -23.97 -9.10 -41.77
N GLU A 189 -24.61 -9.75 -40.79
CA GLU A 189 -24.26 -9.62 -39.38
C GLU A 189 -22.88 -10.24 -39.06
N ARG A 190 -22.50 -11.33 -39.74
CA ARG A 190 -21.14 -11.88 -39.63
C ARG A 190 -20.07 -10.87 -40.03
N TYR A 191 -20.32 -10.11 -41.09
CA TYR A 191 -19.42 -9.04 -41.53
C TYR A 191 -19.36 -7.91 -40.51
N ILE A 192 -20.50 -7.52 -39.94
CA ILE A 192 -20.59 -6.50 -38.88
C ILE A 192 -19.81 -6.94 -37.63
N LEU A 193 -19.92 -8.22 -37.24
CA LEU A 193 -19.16 -8.80 -36.14
C LEU A 193 -17.64 -8.73 -36.40
N GLU A 194 -17.18 -9.09 -37.60
CA GLU A 194 -15.76 -8.98 -37.97
C GLU A 194 -15.26 -7.53 -37.95
N GLU A 195 -16.07 -6.59 -38.42
CA GLU A 195 -15.77 -5.16 -38.35
C GLU A 195 -15.71 -4.64 -36.91
N LEU A 196 -16.59 -5.11 -36.03
CA LEU A 196 -16.60 -4.80 -34.59
C LEU A 196 -15.26 -5.23 -33.96
N PHE A 197 -14.84 -6.48 -34.18
CA PHE A 197 -13.56 -6.98 -33.68
C PHE A 197 -12.36 -6.18 -34.22
N ARG A 198 -12.38 -5.85 -35.52
CA ARG A 198 -11.30 -5.07 -36.15
C ARG A 198 -11.21 -3.66 -35.57
N LYS A 199 -12.34 -2.98 -35.38
CA LYS A 199 -12.38 -1.65 -34.75
C LYS A 199 -11.93 -1.70 -33.30
N HIS A 200 -12.42 -2.68 -32.53
CA HIS A 200 -12.02 -2.85 -31.14
C HIS A 200 -10.50 -3.10 -31.01
N SER A 201 -9.92 -3.94 -31.86
CA SER A 201 -8.46 -4.13 -31.92
C SER A 201 -7.70 -2.83 -32.22
N ARG A 202 -8.19 -2.00 -33.14
CA ARG A 202 -7.56 -0.70 -33.44
C ARG A 202 -7.61 0.24 -32.24
N ILE A 203 -8.75 0.30 -31.55
CA ILE A 203 -8.90 1.12 -30.33
C ILE A 203 -7.90 0.68 -29.26
N LEU A 204 -7.74 -0.63 -29.06
CA LEU A 204 -6.76 -1.18 -28.11
C LEU A 204 -5.31 -0.84 -28.50
N GLN A 205 -4.98 -0.88 -29.81
CA GLN A 205 -3.63 -0.58 -30.31
C GLN A 205 -3.27 0.91 -30.28
N THR A 206 -4.22 1.80 -30.58
CA THR A 206 -3.99 3.26 -30.61
C THR A 206 -3.79 3.83 -29.20
N ASN A 207 -4.33 3.19 -28.16
CA ASN A 207 -4.37 3.75 -26.80
C ASN A 207 -3.41 3.09 -25.80
N ASN A 208 -2.34 3.80 -25.43
CA ASN A 208 -1.49 3.42 -24.30
C ASN A 208 -2.05 3.94 -22.96
N ASN A 209 -2.75 3.05 -22.25
CA ASN A 209 -3.05 3.05 -20.80
C ASN A 209 -4.25 3.84 -20.22
N SER A 210 -4.97 4.73 -20.92
CA SER A 210 -6.02 5.55 -20.26
C SER A 210 -7.47 5.06 -20.38
N ASN A 211 -7.82 4.17 -21.32
CA ASN A 211 -9.23 3.94 -21.70
C ASN A 211 -9.80 2.54 -21.40
N VAL A 212 -9.06 1.63 -20.75
CA VAL A 212 -9.61 0.30 -20.38
C VAL A 212 -10.84 0.44 -19.47
N GLU A 213 -10.91 1.51 -18.66
CA GLU A 213 -12.08 1.83 -17.85
C GLU A 213 -13.27 2.40 -18.66
N ARG A 214 -13.02 3.06 -19.81
CA ARG A 214 -14.08 3.66 -20.65
C ARG A 214 -14.83 2.62 -21.50
N LEU A 215 -14.17 1.53 -21.91
CA LEU A 215 -14.80 0.46 -22.71
C LEU A 215 -15.84 -0.37 -21.93
N ASN A 216 -15.80 -0.32 -20.59
CA ASN A 216 -16.69 -1.06 -19.69
C ASN A 216 -17.83 -0.21 -19.11
N ASN A 217 -17.78 1.12 -19.24
CA ASN A 217 -18.79 2.03 -18.71
C ASN A 217 -19.74 2.48 -19.82
N ASN A 218 -20.98 1.99 -19.79
CA ASN A 218 -22.07 2.42 -20.69
C ASN A 218 -22.58 3.86 -20.41
N ASN A 219 -21.91 4.62 -19.54
CA ASN A 219 -22.27 6.00 -19.19
C ASN A 219 -21.01 6.80 -18.89
N SER A 220 -20.63 7.72 -19.79
CA SER A 220 -19.85 8.89 -19.36
C SER A 220 -19.91 10.00 -20.40
N ASN A 221 -20.66 11.06 -20.08
CA ASN A 221 -20.43 12.40 -20.60
C ASN A 221 -19.04 12.87 -20.16
N VAL A 222 -18.05 12.92 -21.06
CA VAL A 222 -16.84 13.72 -20.88
C VAL A 222 -16.45 14.32 -22.23
N GLU A 223 -16.27 15.64 -22.24
CA GLU A 223 -15.86 16.46 -23.38
C GLU A 223 -14.42 16.15 -23.84
N THR A 224 -14.34 15.79 -25.13
CA THR A 224 -13.36 16.11 -26.19
C THR A 224 -11.86 16.09 -25.90
N LEU A 225 -11.15 15.23 -26.67
CA LEU A 225 -10.16 15.63 -27.70
C LEU A 225 -9.65 14.40 -28.49
N ASN A 226 -9.74 14.48 -29.83
CA ASN A 226 -9.04 13.69 -30.88
C ASN A 226 -9.55 12.27 -31.22
N ASP A 227 -9.63 11.96 -32.53
CA ASP A 227 -9.88 10.71 -33.33
C ASP A 227 -10.47 9.43 -32.70
N ASP A 228 -10.29 9.20 -31.41
CA ASP A 228 -10.77 8.04 -30.67
C ASP A 228 -12.29 8.05 -30.44
N ASP A 229 -12.92 9.21 -30.23
CA ASP A 229 -14.37 9.27 -30.00
C ASP A 229 -15.15 8.78 -31.24
N SER A 230 -14.68 9.09 -32.46
CA SER A 230 -15.29 8.57 -33.70
C SER A 230 -15.17 7.05 -33.84
N ASN A 231 -14.09 6.45 -33.31
CA ASN A 231 -13.92 5.00 -33.35
C ASN A 231 -14.77 4.30 -32.29
N VAL A 232 -14.95 4.90 -31.11
CA VAL A 232 -15.81 4.39 -30.04
C VAL A 232 -17.29 4.52 -30.43
N GLU A 233 -17.70 5.64 -30.99
CA GLU A 233 -19.07 5.86 -31.49
C GLU A 233 -19.43 4.82 -32.55
N ARG A 234 -18.56 4.62 -33.55
CA ARG A 234 -18.72 3.57 -34.56
C ARG A 234 -18.66 2.15 -33.98
N LEU A 235 -17.95 1.93 -32.88
CA LEU A 235 -17.96 0.62 -32.21
C LEU A 235 -19.32 0.37 -31.55
N ASN A 236 -19.90 1.39 -30.91
CA ASN A 236 -21.21 1.31 -30.27
C ASN A 236 -22.33 1.11 -31.29
N GLU A 237 -22.28 1.81 -32.43
CA GLU A 237 -23.21 1.56 -33.56
C GLU A 237 -23.20 0.08 -34.00
N LEU A 238 -22.01 -0.52 -34.13
CA LEU A 238 -21.91 -1.94 -34.49
C LEU A 238 -22.42 -2.87 -33.38
N LYS A 239 -22.26 -2.50 -32.10
CA LYS A 239 -22.86 -3.24 -30.98
C LYS A 239 -24.38 -3.19 -31.03
N GLU A 240 -24.96 -2.01 -31.30
CA GLU A 240 -26.40 -1.84 -31.40
C GLU A 240 -26.98 -2.67 -32.53
N ILE A 241 -26.37 -2.66 -33.72
CA ILE A 241 -26.83 -3.48 -34.85
C ILE A 241 -26.78 -4.98 -34.51
N LEU A 242 -25.75 -5.43 -33.79
CA LEU A 242 -25.63 -6.84 -33.38
C LEU A 242 -26.53 -7.21 -32.19
N SER A 243 -27.04 -6.23 -31.44
CA SER A 243 -27.86 -6.46 -30.25
C SER A 243 -29.25 -7.02 -30.56
N GLU A 244 -29.69 -6.93 -31.81
CA GLU A 244 -30.93 -7.54 -32.31
C GLU A 244 -30.83 -9.07 -32.37
N THR A 245 -29.62 -9.63 -32.50
CA THR A 245 -29.38 -11.05 -32.77
C THR A 245 -28.47 -11.72 -31.73
N LEU A 246 -27.54 -10.98 -31.13
CA LEU A 246 -26.70 -11.42 -30.01
C LEU A 246 -27.06 -10.65 -28.75
N THR A 247 -27.05 -11.33 -27.61
CA THR A 247 -27.30 -10.65 -26.34
C THR A 247 -26.16 -9.68 -26.00
N GLN A 248 -26.49 -8.61 -25.27
CA GLN A 248 -25.49 -7.66 -24.79
C GLN A 248 -24.39 -8.33 -23.94
N GLU A 249 -24.76 -9.36 -23.17
CA GLU A 249 -23.84 -10.14 -22.35
C GLU A 249 -22.84 -10.94 -23.20
N GLU A 250 -23.29 -11.55 -24.31
CA GLU A 250 -22.42 -12.27 -25.23
C GLU A 250 -21.44 -11.35 -25.93
N LEU A 251 -21.92 -10.21 -26.45
CA LEU A 251 -21.09 -9.20 -27.09
C LEU A 251 -20.05 -8.66 -26.12
N GLN A 252 -20.45 -8.36 -24.87
CA GLN A 252 -19.51 -7.88 -23.86
C GLN A 252 -18.49 -8.96 -23.47
N THR A 253 -18.91 -10.22 -23.36
CA THR A 253 -18.01 -11.35 -23.07
C THR A 253 -16.94 -11.51 -24.16
N LEU A 254 -17.33 -11.42 -25.43
CA LEU A 254 -16.43 -11.49 -26.57
C LEU A 254 -15.39 -10.36 -26.57
N LEU A 255 -15.84 -9.13 -26.34
CA LEU A 255 -14.97 -7.95 -26.29
C LEU A 255 -14.04 -7.97 -25.08
N ASN A 256 -14.54 -8.38 -23.91
CA ASN A 256 -13.73 -8.53 -22.70
C ASN A 256 -12.60 -9.56 -22.91
N LYS A 257 -12.89 -10.70 -23.55
CA LYS A 257 -11.88 -11.71 -23.88
C LYS A 257 -10.84 -11.19 -24.88
N GLN A 258 -11.26 -10.38 -25.87
CA GLN A 258 -10.32 -9.73 -26.78
C GLN A 258 -9.39 -8.76 -26.05
N THR A 259 -9.93 -7.96 -25.11
CA THR A 259 -9.15 -7.06 -24.25
C THR A 259 -8.19 -7.82 -23.35
N GLU A 260 -8.63 -8.93 -22.74
CA GLU A 260 -7.79 -9.80 -21.93
C GLU A 260 -6.59 -10.31 -22.72
N ILE A 261 -6.83 -10.88 -23.92
CA ILE A 261 -5.76 -11.37 -24.81
C ILE A 261 -4.79 -10.25 -25.18
N PHE A 262 -5.31 -9.08 -25.59
CA PHE A 262 -4.47 -7.94 -25.93
C PHE A 262 -3.57 -7.51 -24.77
N ASN A 263 -4.11 -7.47 -23.55
CA ASN A 263 -3.34 -7.13 -22.36
C ASN A 263 -2.26 -8.17 -22.05
N LEU A 264 -2.56 -9.47 -22.23
CA LEU A 264 -1.58 -10.54 -22.07
C LEU A 264 -0.46 -10.45 -23.11
N GLU A 265 -0.78 -10.16 -24.37
CA GLU A 265 0.21 -9.95 -25.44
C GLU A 265 1.08 -8.73 -25.17
N LYS A 266 0.47 -7.61 -24.75
CA LYS A 266 1.22 -6.42 -24.34
C LYS A 266 2.15 -6.72 -23.17
N HIS A 267 1.67 -7.48 -22.18
CA HIS A 267 2.48 -7.87 -21.04
C HIS A 267 3.65 -8.78 -21.44
N LEU A 268 3.41 -9.73 -22.35
CA LEU A 268 4.47 -10.58 -22.91
C LEU A 268 5.52 -9.76 -23.67
N ASN A 269 5.10 -8.83 -24.53
CA ASN A 269 6.02 -7.96 -25.26
C ASN A 269 6.88 -7.11 -24.30
N ASN A 270 6.28 -6.55 -23.25
CA ASN A 270 7.01 -5.80 -22.22
C ASN A 270 8.02 -6.67 -21.45
N LEU A 271 7.77 -7.97 -21.33
CA LEU A 271 8.69 -8.93 -20.73
C LEU A 271 9.70 -9.48 -21.72
N GLN A 272 9.57 -9.29 -23.02
CA GLN A 272 10.57 -9.74 -24.00
C GLN A 272 11.55 -8.62 -24.37
N ASN A 273 11.09 -7.37 -24.28
CA ASN A 273 11.92 -6.17 -24.33
C ASN A 273 12.71 -5.98 -23.01
#